data_AF-M6BD47-F1
#
_entry.id   AF-M6BD47-F1
#
_cell.length_a   1.000
_cell.length_b   1.000
_cell.length_c   1.000
_cell.angle_alpha   90.00
_cell.angle_beta   90.00
_cell.angle_gamma   90.00
#
_symmetry.space_group_name_H-M   'P 1'
#
loop_
_entity.id
_entity.type
_entity.pdbx_description
1 polymer ?
#
loop_
_entity_poly.entity_id
_entity_poly.type
_entity_poly.pdbx_seq_one_letter_code
_entity_poly.pdbx_strand_id
1 'polypeptide(L)' 'MRVNCTFVAPGKIPRQGSDKIKMDKRDAIKLARLLRSGDLESIYIPSERKKR' A
#
# COMPACT_ATOMS: atom_id res chain seq x y z
N MET A 1 14.56 10.80 -13.53
CA MET A 1 13.09 10.86 -13.29
C MET A 1 12.82 10.30 -11.91
N ARG A 2 12.26 11.11 -10.98
CA ARG A 2 11.89 10.65 -9.63
C ARG A 2 10.45 10.14 -9.67
N VAL A 3 10.19 9.01 -9.02
CA VAL A 3 8.85 8.43 -8.90
C VAL A 3 8.32 8.74 -7.51
N ASN A 4 7.08 9.19 -7.42
CA ASN A 4 6.41 9.38 -6.15
C ASN A 4 5.96 8.01 -5.62
N CYS A 5 6.43 7.65 -4.43
CA CYS A 5 6.11 6.39 -3.78
C CYS A 5 5.31 6.65 -2.49
N THR A 6 4.21 5.92 -2.32
CA THR A 6 3.38 5.97 -1.12
C THR A 6 3.42 4.61 -0.44
N PHE A 7 3.61 4.59 0.88
CA PHE A 7 3.58 3.36 1.67
C PHE A 7 2.18 3.12 2.21
N VAL A 8 1.72 1.87 2.13
CA VAL A 8 0.38 1.47 2.60
C VAL A 8 0.53 0.17 3.39
N ALA A 9 -0.06 0.11 4.58
CA ALA A 9 -0.05 -1.12 5.38
C ALA A 9 -0.97 -2.19 4.74
N PRO A 10 -0.55 -3.47 4.66
CA PRO A 10 -1.39 -4.53 4.10
C PRO A 10 -2.78 -4.67 4.76
N GLY A 11 -2.88 -4.39 6.06
CA GLY A 11 -4.14 -4.44 6.81
C GLY A 11 -5.07 -3.24 6.57
N LYS A 12 -4.60 -2.17 5.92
CA LYS A 12 -5.38 -0.98 5.57
C LYS A 12 -5.86 -0.99 4.11
N ILE A 13 -5.52 -2.03 3.36
CA ILE A 13 -5.93 -2.18 1.97
C ILE A 13 -7.32 -2.84 1.97
N PRO A 14 -8.36 -2.22 1.38
CA PRO A 14 -9.68 -2.83 1.28
C PRO A 14 -9.59 -4.08 0.39
N ARG A 15 -9.81 -5.25 0.99
CA ARG A 15 -9.68 -6.56 0.36
C ARG A 15 -10.66 -7.55 0.98
N GLN A 16 -10.93 -8.64 0.27
CA GLN A 16 -11.67 -9.75 0.85
C GLN A 16 -10.75 -10.59 1.75
N GLY A 17 -11.29 -11.17 2.82
CA GLY A 17 -10.50 -11.96 3.79
C GLY A 17 -9.82 -13.20 3.17
N SER A 18 -10.37 -13.72 2.08
CA SER A 18 -9.82 -14.85 1.31
C SER A 18 -8.84 -14.44 0.21
N ASP A 19 -8.68 -13.14 -0.07
CA ASP A 19 -7.69 -12.67 -1.04
C ASP A 19 -6.30 -13.11 -0.57
N LYS A 20 -5.44 -13.55 -1.49
CA LYS A 20 -4.03 -13.87 -1.20
C LYS A 20 -3.16 -12.73 -1.72
N ILE A 21 -2.21 -12.24 -0.90
CA ILE A 21 -1.18 -11.32 -1.39
C ILE A 21 -0.17 -12.16 -2.16
N LYS A 22 -0.11 -11.96 -3.48
CA LYS A 22 0.90 -12.60 -4.34
C LYS A 22 1.96 -11.62 -4.82
N MET A 23 1.71 -10.32 -4.75
CA MET A 23 2.55 -9.25 -5.32
C MET A 23 2.78 -9.43 -6.82
N ASP A 24 1.79 -9.98 -7.53
CA ASP A 24 1.84 -10.17 -8.97
C ASP A 24 1.30 -8.94 -9.73
N LYS A 25 1.27 -9.02 -11.07
CA LYS A 25 0.75 -7.95 -11.93
C LYS A 25 -0.72 -7.59 -11.62
N ARG A 26 -1.53 -8.54 -11.16
CA ARG A 26 -2.95 -8.31 -10.85
C ARG A 26 -3.09 -7.52 -9.56
N ASP A 27 -2.31 -7.88 -8.54
CA ASP A 27 -2.22 -7.11 -7.29
C ASP A 27 -1.77 -5.67 -7.59
N ALA A 28 -0.74 -5.49 -8.43
CA ALA A 28 -0.26 -4.16 -8.82
C ALA A 28 -1.36 -3.31 -9.50
N ILE A 29 -2.14 -3.89 -10.41
CA ILE A 29 -3.25 -3.20 -11.07
C ILE A 29 -4.36 -2.84 -10.07
N LYS A 30 -4.69 -3.75 -9.14
CA LYS A 30 -5.69 -3.51 -8.08
C LYS A 30 -5.25 -2.36 -7.18
N LEU A 31 -4.00 -2.36 -6.72
CA LEU A 31 -3.43 -1.27 -5.91
C LEU A 31 -3.41 0.05 -6.67
N ALA A 32 -3.03 0.04 -7.96
CA ALA A 32 -3.05 1.25 -8.78
C ALA A 32 -4.46 1.84 -8.95
N ARG A 33 -5.49 0.99 -9.01
CA ARG A 33 -6.90 1.44 -9.04
C ARG A 33 -7.31 2.06 -7.72
N LEU A 34 -7.03 1.39 -6.59
CA LEU A 34 -7.34 1.88 -5.25
C LEU A 34 -6.59 3.18 -4.93
N LEU A 35 -5.36 3.32 -5.41
CA LEU A 35 -4.59 4.55 -5.25
C LEU A 35 -5.23 5.72 -6.02
N ARG A 36 -5.75 5.46 -7.23
CA ARG A 36 -6.42 6.48 -8.05
C ARG A 36 -7.78 6.89 -7.49
N SER A 37 -8.52 6.00 -6.82
CA SER A 37 -9.78 6.35 -6.16
C SER A 37 -9.59 7.06 -4.83
N GLY A 38 -8.39 7.00 -4.24
CA GLY A 38 -8.12 7.55 -2.90
C GLY A 38 -8.51 6.59 -1.77
N ASP A 39 -8.79 5.32 -2.09
CA ASP A 39 -9.19 4.30 -1.10
C ASP A 39 -8.02 3.69 -0.33
N LEU A 40 -6.78 4.12 -0.60
CA LEU A 40 -5.59 3.67 0.13
C LEU A 40 -5.16 4.70 1.16
N GLU A 41 -5.05 4.26 2.41
CA GLU A 41 -4.52 5.09 3.48
C GLU A 41 -2.99 4.99 3.54
N SER A 42 -2.31 6.11 3.31
CA SER A 42 -0.85 6.18 3.42
C SER A 42 -0.39 6.06 4.87
N ILE A 43 0.65 5.26 5.12
CA ILE A 43 1.28 5.15 6.43
C ILE A 43 2.60 5.91 6.48
N TYR A 44 2.91 6.45 7.65
CA TYR A 44 4.21 7.03 7.95
C TYR A 44 5.13 5.96 8.53
N ILE A 45 6.31 5.77 7.93
CA ILE A 45 7.33 4.86 8.45
C ILE A 45 8.19 5.65 9.45
N PRO A 46 8.26 5.24 10.73
CA PRO A 46 9.16 5.87 11.68
C PRO A 46 10.61 5.63 11.23
N SER A 47 11.38 6.70 11.07
CA SER A 47 12.82 6.58 10.84
C SER A 47 13.54 6.16 12.12
N GLU A 48 14.72 5.56 11.97
CA GLU A 48 15.49 4.90 13.04
C GLU A 48 15.75 5.80 14.27
N ARG A 49 15.63 7.12 14.12
CA ARG A 49 15.80 8.11 15.19
C ARG A 49 14.68 8.09 16.25
N LYS A 50 13.62 7.33 16.03
CA LYS A 50 12.55 7.11 17.02
C LYS A 50 12.78 5.81 17.80
N LYS A 51 13.98 5.60 18.34
CA LYS A 51 14.21 4.63 19.42
C LYS A 51 13.96 5.32 20.75
N ARG A 52 13.09 4.70 21.55
CA ARG A 52 12.71 5.10 22.91
C ARG A 52 13.77 4.64 23.90
#